data_AF-A0A1V5W9D5-F1
#
_entry.id   AF-A0A1V5W9D5-F1
#
_cell.length_a   1.000
_cell.length_b   1.000
_cell.length_c   1.000
_cell.angle_alpha   90.00
_cell.angle_beta   90.00
_cell.angle_gamma   90.00
#
_symmetry.space_group_name_H-M   'P 1'
#
loop_
_entity.id
_entity.type
_entity.pdbx_description
1 polymer ?
#
loop_
_entity_poly.entity_id
_entity_poly.type
_entity_poly.pdbx_seq_one_letter_code
_entity_poly.pdbx_strand_id
1 'polypeptide(L)'
;MKRFALFIFIILSASLWGQSFEDLQIKPIDADRLKLFPVPVDNRNYFFLQSINNKTQIVIGDFSEGSEKKIVLITLGNDYNTIKSVTEYYPQSKDLRVLKESTSRFFTKDIAKLKKDIITGAIFEKNNTDKMRSLDALEDIFKKNQSRNIFPDTYGFTVKLSEVDERTIPMALFTFGKSETGYYLQFKTEYYRINARFTAKPVLQYSVYCKNTGDPTVSEIVEDLFKIREPNAYKIQKLEKGN
;
A
#
# COMPACT_ATOMS: atom_id res chain seq x y z
N MET A 1 26.22 -52.80 -25.04
CA MET A 1 25.23 -51.82 -25.56
C MET A 1 24.53 -51.14 -24.39
N LYS A 2 24.62 -49.80 -24.40
CA LYS A 2 23.75 -48.81 -23.73
C LYS A 2 23.54 -48.97 -22.21
N ARG A 3 24.52 -48.49 -21.44
CA ARG A 3 24.27 -47.75 -20.20
C ARG A 3 23.84 -46.33 -20.61
N PHE A 4 22.62 -45.92 -20.32
CA PHE A 4 22.21 -44.52 -20.37
C PHE A 4 21.23 -44.30 -19.23
N ALA A 5 21.80 -44.17 -18.04
CA ALA A 5 21.07 -43.72 -16.87
C ALA A 5 21.16 -42.18 -16.81
N LEU A 6 19.99 -41.58 -16.65
CA LEU A 6 19.76 -40.40 -15.81
C LEU A 6 20.43 -39.10 -16.26
N PHE A 7 19.73 -38.29 -17.06
CA PHE A 7 19.86 -36.83 -16.99
C PHE A 7 18.54 -36.18 -17.44
N ILE A 8 18.21 -35.06 -16.78
CA ILE A 8 17.05 -34.17 -16.92
C ILE A 8 16.05 -34.32 -15.77
N PHE A 9 16.41 -33.71 -14.64
CA PHE A 9 15.48 -33.22 -13.63
C PHE A 9 15.94 -31.82 -13.21
N ILE A 10 15.85 -30.86 -14.13
CA ILE A 10 16.06 -29.44 -13.83
C ILE A 10 14.99 -28.67 -14.62
N ILE A 11 14.45 -27.63 -14.00
CA ILE A 11 13.41 -26.69 -14.44
C ILE A 11 12.00 -27.08 -14.00
N LEU A 12 11.74 -26.99 -12.69
CA LEU A 12 10.39 -26.77 -12.14
C LEU A 12 10.40 -25.88 -10.88
N SER A 13 11.44 -25.06 -10.69
CA SER A 13 11.54 -24.11 -9.56
C SER A 13 11.36 -22.64 -9.97
N ALA A 14 11.03 -22.36 -11.24
CA ALA A 14 10.89 -20.99 -11.76
C ALA A 14 9.44 -20.62 -12.08
N SER A 15 8.50 -20.80 -11.15
CA SER A 15 7.13 -20.25 -11.32
C SER A 15 6.24 -20.24 -10.06
N LEU A 16 6.80 -20.42 -8.85
CA LEU A 16 6.01 -20.31 -7.60
C LEU A 16 6.06 -18.90 -6.96
N TRP A 17 6.82 -17.96 -7.52
CA TRP A 17 6.96 -16.58 -7.01
C TRP A 17 5.84 -15.64 -7.50
N GLY A 18 4.66 -16.17 -7.76
CA GLY A 18 3.44 -15.42 -8.10
C GLY A 18 2.35 -15.56 -7.05
N GLN A 19 2.65 -16.11 -5.87
CA GLN A 19 1.70 -16.12 -4.76
C GLN A 19 1.54 -14.66 -4.28
N SER A 20 0.35 -14.13 -4.51
CA SER A 20 -0.03 -12.74 -4.25
C SER A 20 0.43 -12.28 -2.86
N PHE A 21 1.40 -11.36 -2.80
CA PHE A 21 1.79 -10.68 -1.56
C PHE A 21 0.64 -9.86 -0.96
N GLU A 22 -0.49 -9.73 -1.64
CA GLU A 22 -1.68 -9.04 -1.12
C GLU A 22 -2.10 -9.59 0.24
N ASP A 23 -1.98 -10.90 0.49
CA ASP A 23 -2.33 -11.46 1.80
C ASP A 23 -1.54 -10.78 2.93
N LEU A 24 -0.25 -10.50 2.71
CA LEU A 24 0.61 -9.79 3.67
C LEU A 24 0.14 -8.36 3.91
N GLN A 25 -0.52 -7.75 2.92
CA GLN A 25 -0.96 -6.36 2.96
C GLN A 25 -2.38 -6.18 3.50
N ILE A 26 -3.27 -7.16 3.38
CA ILE A 26 -4.68 -7.03 3.79
C ILE A 26 -4.99 -7.53 5.21
N LYS A 27 -4.01 -8.16 5.86
CA LYS A 27 -4.13 -8.71 7.22
C LYS A 27 -3.10 -8.07 8.15
N PRO A 28 -3.37 -7.99 9.46
CA PRO A 28 -2.44 -7.43 10.45
C PRO A 28 -1.02 -8.02 10.33
N ILE A 29 -0.01 -7.16 10.42
CA ILE A 29 1.39 -7.57 10.28
C ILE A 29 1.98 -7.82 11.67
N ASP A 30 2.58 -8.97 11.87
CA ASP A 30 3.38 -9.27 13.06
C ASP A 30 4.84 -9.51 12.64
N ALA A 31 5.68 -9.83 13.63
CA ALA A 31 7.10 -10.09 13.39
C ALA A 31 7.35 -11.29 12.47
N ASP A 32 6.47 -12.30 12.45
CA ASP A 32 6.64 -13.48 11.61
C ASP A 32 6.22 -13.20 10.17
N ARG A 33 5.12 -12.47 9.98
CA ARG A 33 4.68 -12.02 8.64
C ARG A 33 5.65 -11.01 8.05
N LEU A 34 6.34 -10.21 8.86
CA LEU A 34 7.39 -9.30 8.40
C LEU A 34 8.50 -10.04 7.63
N LYS A 35 8.85 -11.26 8.04
CA LYS A 35 9.88 -12.09 7.38
C LYS A 35 9.46 -12.55 5.98
N LEU A 36 8.16 -12.52 5.68
CA LEU A 36 7.60 -12.92 4.39
C LEU A 36 7.52 -11.76 3.40
N PHE A 37 7.79 -10.53 3.83
CA PHE A 37 7.81 -9.38 2.93
C PHE A 37 8.93 -9.54 1.89
N PRO A 38 8.67 -9.16 0.63
CA PRO A 38 9.61 -9.36 -0.45
C PRO A 38 10.88 -8.52 -0.28
N VAL A 39 11.98 -9.05 -0.82
CA VAL A 39 13.24 -8.34 -1.02
C VAL A 39 13.44 -8.17 -2.52
N PRO A 40 13.28 -6.96 -3.08
CA PRO A 40 13.39 -6.74 -4.52
C PRO A 40 14.82 -7.01 -5.01
N VAL A 41 14.92 -7.69 -6.15
CA VAL A 41 16.21 -8.01 -6.78
C VAL A 41 16.92 -6.75 -7.28
N ASP A 42 16.15 -5.74 -7.66
CA ASP A 42 16.63 -4.44 -8.16
C ASP A 42 16.79 -3.38 -7.07
N ASN A 43 16.76 -3.79 -5.78
CA ASN A 43 16.96 -2.91 -4.62
C ASN A 43 15.97 -1.73 -4.53
N ARG A 44 14.80 -1.83 -5.15
CA ARG A 44 13.75 -0.82 -4.96
C ARG A 44 13.24 -0.84 -3.53
N ASN A 45 13.14 0.34 -2.94
CA ASN A 45 12.50 0.55 -1.65
C ASN A 45 10.97 0.44 -1.81
N TYR A 46 10.28 0.17 -0.70
CA TYR A 46 8.83 0.26 -0.65
C TYR A 46 8.34 0.81 0.68
N PHE A 47 7.17 1.42 0.64
CA PHE A 47 6.50 2.01 1.79
C PHE A 47 5.05 1.56 1.78
N PHE A 48 4.56 1.12 2.94
CA PHE A 48 3.21 0.61 3.05
C PHE A 48 2.59 1.04 4.38
N LEU A 49 1.47 1.75 4.30
CA LEU A 49 0.65 2.13 5.45
C LEU A 49 -0.52 1.16 5.59
N GLN A 50 -0.62 0.50 6.74
CA GLN A 50 -1.75 -0.34 7.11
C GLN A 50 -2.42 0.21 8.37
N SER A 51 -3.76 0.31 8.35
CA SER A 51 -4.53 0.61 9.55
C SER A 51 -5.81 -0.21 9.57
N ILE A 52 -5.86 -1.25 10.41
CA ILE A 52 -7.00 -2.15 10.51
C ILE A 52 -7.54 -2.08 11.94
N ASN A 53 -8.79 -1.67 12.09
CA ASN A 53 -9.40 -1.42 13.40
C ASN A 53 -8.57 -0.38 14.19
N ASN A 54 -8.06 -0.77 15.36
CA ASN A 54 -7.21 0.05 16.23
C ASN A 54 -5.71 -0.23 16.06
N LYS A 55 -5.30 -1.03 15.07
CA LYS A 55 -3.89 -1.37 14.84
C LYS A 55 -3.37 -0.69 13.58
N THR A 56 -2.43 0.23 13.79
CA THR A 56 -1.76 0.98 12.70
C THR A 56 -0.30 0.62 12.63
N GLN A 57 0.13 0.30 11.42
CA GLN A 57 1.45 -0.23 11.13
C GLN A 57 1.99 0.40 9.85
N ILE A 58 3.28 0.68 9.85
CA ILE A 58 3.99 1.19 8.67
C ILE A 58 5.12 0.23 8.37
N VAL A 59 5.18 -0.26 7.13
CA VAL A 59 6.29 -1.07 6.64
C VAL A 59 7.16 -0.24 5.73
N ILE A 60 8.47 -0.33 5.96
CA ILE A 60 9.51 0.30 5.15
C ILE A 60 10.47 -0.81 4.69
N GLY A 61 10.58 -1.03 3.40
CA GLY A 61 11.68 -1.80 2.82
C GLY A 61 12.83 -0.85 2.48
N ASP A 62 13.92 -0.89 3.25
CA ASP A 62 15.12 -0.10 3.00
C ASP A 62 16.21 -1.01 2.42
N PHE A 63 16.40 -0.87 1.12
CA PHE A 63 17.37 -1.59 0.30
C PHE A 63 18.34 -0.62 -0.38
N SER A 64 18.44 0.61 0.13
CA SER A 64 19.29 1.67 -0.41
C SER A 64 20.75 1.20 -0.48
N GLU A 65 21.42 1.51 -1.59
CA GLU A 65 22.83 1.16 -1.79
C GLU A 65 23.71 1.70 -0.66
N GLY A 66 24.70 0.91 -0.24
CA GLY A 66 25.62 1.27 0.85
C GLY A 66 25.05 1.12 2.26
N SER A 67 23.79 0.69 2.42
CA SER A 67 23.19 0.38 3.73
C SER A 67 22.93 -1.11 3.91
N GLU A 68 22.85 -1.54 5.17
CA GLU A 68 22.42 -2.90 5.49
C GLU A 68 20.93 -3.06 5.18
N LYS A 69 20.62 -3.90 4.19
CA LYS A 69 19.25 -4.18 3.72
C LYS A 69 18.37 -4.65 4.87
N LYS A 70 17.23 -3.98 5.06
CA LYS A 70 16.30 -4.28 6.15
C LYS A 70 14.86 -3.97 5.79
N ILE A 71 13.96 -4.63 6.48
CA ILE A 71 12.52 -4.37 6.44
C ILE A 71 12.12 -3.92 7.85
N VAL A 72 11.58 -2.72 7.96
CA VAL A 72 11.22 -2.08 9.22
C VAL A 72 9.70 -2.09 9.36
N LEU A 73 9.21 -2.57 10.50
CA LEU A 73 7.82 -2.50 10.91
C LEU A 73 7.70 -1.52 12.08
N ILE A 74 7.08 -0.37 11.84
CA ILE A 74 6.69 0.58 12.87
C ILE A 74 5.27 0.22 13.29
N THR A 75 5.06 -0.09 14.57
CA THR A 75 3.71 -0.32 15.12
C THR A 75 3.37 0.85 16.05
N LEU A 76 2.20 1.44 15.83
CA LEU A 76 1.74 2.61 16.58
C LEU A 76 0.84 2.21 17.76
N GLY A 77 0.70 3.13 18.70
CA GLY A 77 -0.29 3.05 19.78
C GLY A 77 -1.71 3.33 19.29
N ASN A 78 -2.67 3.24 20.21
CA ASN A 78 -4.08 3.49 19.94
C ASN A 78 -4.39 4.97 19.63
N ASP A 79 -3.41 5.87 19.80
CA ASP A 79 -3.48 7.29 19.42
C ASP A 79 -3.06 7.54 17.96
N TYR A 80 -2.71 6.47 17.23
CA TYR A 80 -2.35 6.48 15.82
C TYR A 80 -1.09 7.28 15.47
N ASN A 81 -0.31 7.76 16.45
CA ASN A 81 0.85 8.62 16.21
C ASN A 81 2.05 8.26 17.08
N THR A 82 1.85 7.73 18.28
CA THR A 82 2.96 7.33 19.15
C THR A 82 3.52 5.99 18.70
N ILE A 83 4.84 5.93 18.47
CA ILE A 83 5.53 4.68 18.15
C ILE A 83 5.52 3.78 19.39
N LYS A 84 4.85 2.62 19.29
CA LYS A 84 4.81 1.60 20.35
C LYS A 84 6.01 0.66 20.24
N SER A 85 6.37 0.25 19.03
CA SER A 85 7.51 -0.62 18.77
C SER A 85 8.02 -0.48 17.35
N VAL A 86 9.32 -0.69 17.18
CA VAL A 86 9.97 -0.80 15.86
C VAL A 86 10.60 -2.18 15.77
N THR A 87 10.26 -2.95 14.74
CA THR A 87 10.87 -4.25 14.47
C THR A 87 11.65 -4.17 13.16
N GLU A 88 12.94 -4.48 13.18
CA GLU A 88 13.77 -4.61 11.99
C GLU A 88 13.98 -6.09 11.66
N TYR A 89 13.74 -6.47 10.42
CA TYR A 89 14.15 -7.75 9.86
C TYR A 89 15.28 -7.53 8.86
N TYR A 90 16.36 -8.28 9.01
CA TYR A 90 17.54 -8.24 8.15
C TYR A 90 17.56 -9.48 7.25
N PRO A 91 17.17 -9.37 5.97
CA PRO A 91 16.94 -10.57 5.15
C PRO A 91 18.20 -11.40 4.88
N GLN A 92 19.37 -10.78 4.87
CA GLN A 92 20.64 -11.47 4.63
C GLN A 92 21.07 -12.35 5.81
N SER A 93 21.06 -11.80 7.02
CA SER A 93 21.41 -12.52 8.25
C SER A 93 20.25 -13.33 8.82
N LYS A 94 19.03 -13.09 8.32
CA LYS A 94 17.75 -13.58 8.87
C LYS A 94 17.52 -13.16 10.32
N ASP A 95 18.16 -12.07 10.75
CA ASP A 95 18.06 -11.54 12.09
C ASP A 95 16.81 -10.67 12.24
N LEU A 96 16.17 -10.74 13.39
CA LEU A 96 14.98 -9.98 13.74
C LEU A 96 15.24 -9.25 15.06
N ARG A 97 15.16 -7.92 15.04
CA ARG A 97 15.42 -7.08 16.20
C ARG A 97 14.21 -6.24 16.54
N VAL A 98 13.89 -6.13 17.82
CA VAL A 98 12.90 -5.17 18.32
C VAL A 98 13.67 -4.03 18.97
N LEU A 99 13.46 -2.82 18.47
CA LEU A 99 14.17 -1.61 18.83
C LEU A 99 13.18 -0.51 19.21
N LYS A 100 13.70 0.54 19.85
CA LYS A 100 12.94 1.78 20.07
C LYS A 100 12.91 2.66 18.81
N GLU A 101 13.97 2.60 18.02
CA GLU A 101 14.17 3.43 16.82
C GLU A 101 14.88 2.60 15.75
N SER A 102 14.65 2.94 14.48
CA SER A 102 15.32 2.31 13.34
C SER A 102 16.48 3.18 12.85
N THR A 103 17.50 2.50 12.33
CA THR A 103 18.63 3.16 11.63
C THR A 103 18.37 3.36 10.14
N SER A 104 17.21 2.92 9.63
CA SER A 104 16.80 3.21 8.26
C SER A 104 16.77 4.72 8.03
N ARG A 105 17.28 5.14 6.87
CA ARG A 105 17.26 6.56 6.48
C ARG A 105 15.84 7.12 6.29
N PHE A 106 14.86 6.23 6.15
CA PHE A 106 13.46 6.59 5.99
C PHE A 106 12.67 6.57 7.30
N PHE A 107 13.31 6.14 8.40
CA PHE A 107 12.69 6.20 9.72
C PHE A 107 12.58 7.65 10.19
N THR A 108 11.41 8.02 10.71
CA THR A 108 11.16 9.32 11.31
C THR A 108 10.22 9.17 12.50
N LYS A 109 10.36 10.06 13.49
CA LYS A 109 9.43 10.19 14.61
C LYS A 109 8.21 11.04 14.25
N ASP A 110 8.26 11.77 13.13
CA ASP A 110 7.10 12.49 12.61
C ASP A 110 6.19 11.53 11.83
N ILE A 111 5.41 10.75 12.60
CA ILE A 111 4.53 9.71 12.08
C ILE A 111 3.38 10.30 11.26
N ALA A 112 2.84 11.46 11.67
CA ALA A 112 1.79 12.13 10.92
C ALA A 112 2.28 12.51 9.52
N LYS A 113 3.49 13.09 9.42
CA LYS A 113 4.10 13.40 8.12
C LYS A 113 4.38 12.13 7.31
N LEU A 114 4.95 11.09 7.91
CA LEU A 114 5.24 9.83 7.20
C LEU A 114 3.97 9.20 6.60
N LYS A 115 2.87 9.14 7.36
CA LYS A 115 1.58 8.67 6.86
C LYS A 115 1.10 9.52 5.68
N LYS A 116 1.13 10.86 5.82
CA LYS A 116 0.73 11.78 4.75
C LYS A 116 1.59 11.58 3.50
N ASP A 117 2.92 11.48 3.63
CA ASP A 117 3.82 11.29 2.50
C ASP A 117 3.59 9.95 1.76
N ILE A 118 3.20 8.89 2.47
CA ILE A 118 2.81 7.61 1.85
C ILE A 118 1.48 7.76 1.10
N ILE A 119 0.48 8.41 1.70
CA ILE A 119 -0.85 8.56 1.09
C ILE A 119 -0.79 9.50 -0.12
N THR A 120 -0.08 10.63 -0.01
CA THR A 120 0.08 11.58 -1.12
C THR A 120 1.00 11.06 -2.21
N GLY A 121 1.89 10.14 -1.85
CA GLY A 121 2.88 9.56 -2.74
C GLY A 121 4.21 10.31 -2.79
N ALA A 122 4.36 11.39 -2.02
CA ALA A 122 5.57 12.20 -1.94
C ALA A 122 6.82 11.37 -1.58
N ILE A 123 6.65 10.30 -0.79
CA ILE A 123 7.75 9.42 -0.42
C ILE A 123 8.26 8.54 -1.58
N PHE A 124 7.48 8.33 -2.65
CA PHE A 124 7.89 7.46 -3.76
C PHE A 124 8.75 8.20 -4.80
N GLU A 125 8.56 9.50 -4.99
CA GLU A 125 9.17 10.26 -6.10
C GLU A 125 10.70 10.30 -6.08
N LYS A 126 11.33 10.21 -4.90
CA LYS A 126 12.78 10.45 -4.73
C LYS A 126 13.53 9.30 -4.05
N ASN A 127 12.87 8.17 -3.81
CA ASN A 127 13.42 7.12 -2.93
C ASN A 127 13.66 5.77 -3.63
N ASN A 128 13.87 5.76 -4.95
CA ASN A 128 14.08 4.53 -5.74
C ASN A 128 13.02 3.45 -5.43
N THR A 129 11.75 3.72 -5.75
CA THR A 129 10.63 2.81 -5.50
C THR A 129 9.94 2.39 -6.78
N ASP A 130 8.99 1.48 -6.68
CA ASP A 130 7.96 1.34 -7.72
C ASP A 130 7.14 2.62 -7.87
N LYS A 131 6.59 2.85 -9.08
CA LYS A 131 5.69 3.99 -9.34
C LYS A 131 4.30 3.68 -8.78
N MET A 132 4.08 4.01 -7.52
CA MET A 132 2.78 3.85 -6.87
C MET A 132 1.82 4.95 -7.30
N ARG A 133 0.56 4.57 -7.59
CA ARG A 133 -0.54 5.52 -7.79
C ARG A 133 -1.11 5.91 -6.43
N SER A 134 -1.18 7.21 -6.19
CA SER A 134 -1.43 7.79 -4.87
C SER A 134 -2.58 8.81 -4.93
N LEU A 135 -2.75 9.62 -3.88
CA LEU A 135 -3.86 10.57 -3.76
C LEU A 135 -3.93 11.57 -4.93
N ASP A 136 -2.78 12.02 -5.45
CA ASP A 136 -2.67 12.93 -6.59
C ASP A 136 -3.43 12.40 -7.83
N ALA A 137 -3.23 11.12 -8.16
CA ALA A 137 -3.85 10.47 -9.30
C ALA A 137 -5.37 10.31 -9.09
N LEU A 138 -5.82 10.06 -7.85
CA LEU A 138 -7.23 10.01 -7.51
C LEU A 138 -7.90 11.39 -7.68
N GLU A 139 -7.30 12.44 -7.12
CA GLU A 139 -7.83 13.80 -7.26
C GLU A 139 -7.92 14.25 -8.72
N ASP A 140 -6.93 13.88 -9.52
CA ASP A 140 -6.90 14.16 -10.96
C ASP A 140 -8.10 13.57 -11.71
N ILE A 141 -8.52 12.35 -11.34
CA ILE A 141 -9.70 11.69 -11.92
C ILE A 141 -10.97 12.46 -11.56
N PHE A 142 -11.07 12.94 -10.31
CA PHE A 142 -12.20 13.75 -9.86
C PHE A 142 -12.25 15.12 -10.54
N LYS A 143 -11.12 15.82 -10.64
CA LYS A 143 -11.01 17.12 -11.34
C LYS A 143 -11.40 17.01 -12.82
N LYS A 144 -11.03 15.90 -13.49
CA LYS A 144 -11.37 15.63 -14.90
C LYS A 144 -12.81 15.11 -15.09
N ASN A 145 -13.56 14.94 -14.01
CA ASN A 145 -14.94 14.41 -13.98
C ASN A 145 -15.14 13.16 -14.84
N GLN A 146 -14.19 12.21 -14.76
CA GLN A 146 -14.25 10.95 -15.51
C GLN A 146 -15.26 10.00 -14.86
N SER A 147 -16.56 10.29 -15.00
CA SER A 147 -17.65 9.59 -14.34
C SER A 147 -17.66 8.07 -14.56
N ARG A 148 -17.18 7.60 -15.73
CA ARG A 148 -17.06 6.18 -16.08
C ARG A 148 -16.07 5.40 -15.20
N ASN A 149 -15.16 6.12 -14.54
CA ASN A 149 -14.12 5.55 -13.70
C ASN A 149 -14.51 5.52 -12.20
N ILE A 150 -15.66 6.09 -11.84
CA ILE A 150 -16.07 6.32 -10.46
C ILE A 150 -17.29 5.45 -10.16
N PHE A 151 -17.10 4.47 -9.29
CA PHE A 151 -18.11 3.50 -8.89
C PHE A 151 -18.54 3.82 -7.46
N PRO A 152 -19.70 4.45 -7.26
CA PRO A 152 -20.21 4.71 -5.92
C PRO A 152 -20.59 3.41 -5.22
N ASP A 153 -20.35 3.37 -3.93
CA ASP A 153 -20.89 2.40 -2.98
C ASP A 153 -21.78 3.15 -1.98
N THR A 154 -22.51 2.43 -1.12
CA THR A 154 -23.34 2.99 -0.05
C THR A 154 -22.55 3.95 0.83
N TYR A 155 -21.31 3.58 1.17
CA TYR A 155 -20.49 4.27 2.18
C TYR A 155 -19.30 5.05 1.60
N GLY A 156 -19.17 5.11 0.26
CA GLY A 156 -18.03 5.76 -0.38
C GLY A 156 -17.91 5.45 -1.87
N PHE A 157 -16.67 5.26 -2.34
CA PHE A 157 -16.36 5.08 -3.75
C PHE A 157 -15.25 4.05 -3.97
N THR A 158 -15.33 3.36 -5.10
CA THR A 158 -14.20 2.73 -5.77
C THR A 158 -13.92 3.49 -7.07
N VAL A 159 -12.69 3.92 -7.28
CA VAL A 159 -12.26 4.66 -8.45
C VAL A 159 -11.20 3.86 -9.20
N LYS A 160 -11.39 3.69 -10.51
CA LYS A 160 -10.48 2.95 -11.39
C LYS A 160 -9.66 3.92 -12.24
N LEU A 161 -8.34 3.81 -12.17
CA LEU A 161 -7.47 4.42 -13.16
C LEU A 161 -7.14 3.39 -14.24
N SER A 162 -7.57 3.63 -15.47
CA SER A 162 -7.27 2.77 -16.63
C SER A 162 -6.52 3.54 -17.71
N GLU A 163 -5.69 2.85 -18.49
CA GLU A 163 -5.13 3.42 -19.72
C GLU A 163 -6.14 3.33 -20.86
N VAL A 164 -5.97 4.17 -21.88
CA VAL A 164 -6.84 4.16 -23.06
C VAL A 164 -6.73 2.84 -23.82
N ASP A 165 -5.51 2.31 -23.89
CA ASP A 165 -5.13 1.13 -24.67
C ASP A 165 -5.34 -0.19 -23.93
N GLU A 166 -5.41 -0.17 -22.59
CA GLU A 166 -5.64 -1.35 -21.76
C GLU A 166 -6.88 -1.14 -20.88
N ARG A 167 -8.01 -1.68 -21.36
CA ARG A 167 -9.32 -1.51 -20.71
C ARG A 167 -9.71 -2.70 -19.84
N THR A 168 -8.99 -3.81 -19.92
CA THR A 168 -9.35 -5.04 -19.20
C THR A 168 -8.85 -5.01 -17.75
N ILE A 169 -7.66 -4.45 -17.53
CA ILE A 169 -7.03 -4.35 -16.21
C ILE A 169 -6.81 -2.88 -15.87
N PRO A 170 -7.41 -2.37 -14.77
CA PRO A 170 -7.12 -1.02 -14.31
C PRO A 170 -5.66 -0.95 -13.84
N MET A 171 -4.99 0.16 -14.15
CA MET A 171 -3.65 0.46 -13.64
C MET A 171 -3.65 0.59 -12.12
N ALA A 172 -4.69 1.22 -11.57
CA ALA A 172 -4.86 1.37 -10.13
C ALA A 172 -6.32 1.39 -9.71
N LEU A 173 -6.53 1.01 -8.44
CA LEU A 173 -7.81 1.05 -7.75
C LEU A 173 -7.66 1.91 -6.49
N PHE A 174 -8.56 2.87 -6.33
CA PHE A 174 -8.67 3.69 -5.13
C PHE A 174 -10.01 3.45 -4.48
N THR A 175 -10.02 2.89 -3.28
CA THR A 175 -11.26 2.61 -2.54
C THR A 175 -11.26 3.39 -1.24
N PHE A 176 -12.25 4.24 -1.05
CA PHE A 176 -12.32 5.09 0.15
C PHE A 176 -13.76 5.36 0.59
N GLY A 177 -13.93 5.61 1.88
CA GLY A 177 -15.21 5.96 2.46
C GLY A 177 -15.29 5.78 3.97
N LYS A 178 -16.52 5.81 4.48
CA LYS A 178 -16.80 5.76 5.92
C LYS A 178 -18.07 4.98 6.21
N SER A 179 -17.96 3.97 7.05
CA SER A 179 -19.07 3.18 7.59
C SER A 179 -19.22 3.44 9.10
N GLU A 180 -20.21 2.80 9.72
CA GLU A 180 -20.40 2.81 11.18
C GLU A 180 -19.18 2.28 11.96
N THR A 181 -18.41 1.39 11.33
CA THR A 181 -17.22 0.76 11.91
C THR A 181 -15.94 1.59 11.74
N GLY A 182 -16.01 2.72 11.05
CA GLY A 182 -14.88 3.64 10.84
C GLY A 182 -14.59 3.93 9.37
N TYR A 183 -13.40 4.44 9.12
CA TYR A 183 -12.96 4.86 7.79
C TYR A 183 -12.24 3.74 7.05
N TYR A 184 -12.28 3.78 5.72
CA TYR A 184 -11.44 2.97 4.86
C TYR A 184 -10.79 3.81 3.76
N LEU A 185 -9.56 3.48 3.43
CA LEU A 185 -8.74 4.12 2.40
C LEU A 185 -7.74 3.10 1.87
N GLN A 186 -7.84 2.75 0.60
CA GLN A 186 -7.04 1.70 -0.02
C GLN A 186 -6.56 2.16 -1.37
N PHE A 187 -5.24 2.23 -1.56
CA PHE A 187 -4.59 2.60 -2.81
C PHE A 187 -3.81 1.41 -3.32
N LYS A 188 -4.32 0.82 -4.42
CA LYS A 188 -3.75 -0.36 -5.05
C LYS A 188 -3.25 0.00 -6.44
N THR A 189 -1.99 -0.33 -6.73
CA THR A 189 -1.40 -0.24 -8.07
C THR A 189 -1.26 -1.66 -8.61
N GLU A 190 -1.96 -1.98 -9.70
CA GLU A 190 -1.89 -3.29 -10.35
C GLU A 190 -0.67 -3.39 -11.26
N TYR A 191 -0.39 -2.30 -11.99
CA TYR A 191 0.79 -2.13 -12.80
C TYR A 191 1.10 -0.65 -12.99
N TYR A 192 2.29 -0.35 -13.48
CA TYR A 192 2.65 0.98 -13.96
C TYR A 192 3.49 0.88 -15.23
N ARG A 193 3.46 1.94 -16.04
CA ARG A 193 4.20 1.98 -17.29
C ARG A 193 5.63 2.50 -17.04
N ILE A 194 6.62 1.70 -17.46
CA ILE A 194 8.02 2.12 -17.49
C ILE A 194 8.24 3.00 -18.72
N ASN A 195 7.74 2.55 -19.88
CA ASN A 195 7.78 3.26 -21.15
C ASN A 195 6.66 2.77 -22.09
N ALA A 196 6.61 3.28 -23.32
CA ALA A 196 5.55 2.95 -24.29
C ALA A 196 5.37 1.44 -24.57
N ARG A 197 6.38 0.60 -24.33
CA ARG A 197 6.33 -0.85 -24.62
C ARG A 197 6.30 -1.74 -23.39
N PHE A 198 6.71 -1.22 -22.23
CA PHE A 198 6.93 -2.03 -21.04
C PHE A 198 6.13 -1.51 -19.85
N THR A 199 5.40 -2.43 -19.22
CA THR A 199 4.75 -2.25 -17.92
C THR A 199 5.47 -3.10 -16.87
N ALA A 200 5.34 -2.71 -15.62
CA ALA A 200 5.83 -3.46 -14.47
C ALA A 200 4.75 -3.56 -13.40
N LYS A 201 4.80 -4.63 -12.61
CA LYS A 201 3.99 -4.78 -11.41
C LYS A 201 4.82 -4.32 -10.21
N PRO A 202 4.24 -3.54 -9.29
CA PRO A 202 4.95 -3.17 -8.08
C PRO A 202 5.20 -4.39 -7.20
N VAL A 203 6.28 -4.35 -6.44
CA VAL A 203 6.64 -5.37 -5.44
C VAL A 203 5.53 -5.52 -4.40
N LEU A 204 4.99 -4.39 -3.94
CA LEU A 204 3.83 -4.31 -3.08
C LEU A 204 2.71 -3.60 -3.84
N GLN A 205 1.56 -4.24 -4.01
CA GLN A 205 0.44 -3.66 -4.77
C GLN A 205 -0.27 -2.56 -3.99
N TYR A 206 -0.36 -2.67 -2.67
CA TYR A 206 -0.90 -1.59 -1.84
C TYR A 206 0.20 -0.66 -1.35
N SER A 207 0.02 0.66 -1.52
CA SER A 207 0.75 1.68 -0.76
C SER A 207 0.01 2.04 0.53
N VAL A 208 -1.32 1.93 0.49
CA VAL A 208 -2.22 2.21 1.62
C VAL A 208 -3.27 1.11 1.69
N TYR A 209 -3.45 0.50 2.87
CA TYR A 209 -4.57 -0.40 3.17
C TYR A 209 -5.13 -0.09 4.56
N CYS A 210 -6.14 0.76 4.59
CA CYS A 210 -6.86 1.13 5.80
C CYS A 210 -8.30 0.60 5.73
N LYS A 211 -8.75 -0.06 6.80
CA LYS A 211 -10.07 -0.67 6.90
C LYS A 211 -10.60 -0.59 8.33
N ASN A 212 -11.83 -0.11 8.50
CA ASN A 212 -12.48 0.08 9.80
C ASN A 212 -11.60 0.87 10.78
N THR A 213 -10.85 1.86 10.30
CA THR A 213 -9.88 2.58 11.12
C THR A 213 -10.46 3.86 11.72
N GLY A 214 -10.02 4.19 12.92
CA GLY A 214 -10.21 5.49 13.57
C GLY A 214 -9.03 6.45 13.40
N ASP A 215 -8.03 6.11 12.56
CA ASP A 215 -6.84 6.95 12.38
C ASP A 215 -7.20 8.36 11.88
N PRO A 216 -6.89 9.42 12.64
CA PRO A 216 -7.23 10.80 12.28
C PRO A 216 -6.71 11.21 10.91
N THR A 217 -5.49 10.79 10.53
CA THR A 217 -4.91 11.12 9.22
C THR A 217 -5.71 10.53 8.08
N VAL A 218 -6.21 9.29 8.25
CA VAL A 218 -7.06 8.64 7.26
C VAL A 218 -8.43 9.31 7.18
N SER A 219 -9.01 9.62 8.35
CA SER A 219 -10.32 10.29 8.40
C SER A 219 -10.31 11.67 7.74
N GLU A 220 -9.27 12.48 8.00
CA GLU A 220 -9.08 13.81 7.40
C GLU A 220 -9.10 13.73 5.87
N ILE A 221 -8.30 12.81 5.30
CA ILE A 221 -8.20 12.64 3.85
C ILE A 221 -9.50 12.14 3.22
N VAL A 222 -10.20 11.21 3.87
CA VAL A 222 -11.49 10.71 3.37
C VAL A 222 -12.56 11.82 3.38
N GLU A 223 -12.64 12.60 4.46
CA GLU A 223 -13.60 13.70 4.55
C GLU A 223 -13.26 14.81 3.53
N ASP A 224 -11.97 15.07 3.26
CA ASP A 224 -11.56 15.99 2.20
C ASP A 224 -11.95 15.49 0.80
N LEU A 225 -11.81 14.20 0.53
CA LEU A 225 -12.29 13.60 -0.72
C LEU A 225 -13.82 13.69 -0.86
N PHE A 226 -14.58 13.58 0.24
CA PHE A 226 -16.03 13.77 0.22
C PHE A 226 -16.46 15.20 -0.06
N LYS A 227 -15.63 16.21 0.26
CA LYS A 227 -15.88 17.60 -0.17
C LYS A 227 -15.79 17.75 -1.70
N ILE A 228 -14.97 16.94 -2.36
CA ILE A 228 -14.87 16.92 -3.83
C ILE A 228 -16.07 16.17 -4.44
N ARG A 229 -16.44 15.01 -3.86
CA ARG A 229 -17.56 14.20 -4.31
C ARG A 229 -18.24 13.46 -3.17
N GLU A 230 -19.47 13.86 -2.85
CA GLU A 230 -20.24 13.28 -1.74
C GLU A 230 -20.95 11.97 -2.13
N PRO A 231 -20.90 10.90 -1.30
CA PRO A 231 -21.59 9.64 -1.55
C PRO A 231 -23.11 9.76 -1.35
N ASN A 232 -23.87 8.85 -1.95
CA ASN A 232 -25.34 8.93 -1.98
C ASN A 232 -25.99 8.81 -0.59
N ALA A 233 -25.46 7.96 0.30
CA ALA A 233 -26.03 7.79 1.66
C ALA A 233 -25.99 9.09 2.48
N TYR A 234 -24.97 9.94 2.29
CA TYR A 234 -24.86 11.23 2.98
C TYR A 234 -25.93 12.23 2.52
N LYS A 235 -26.29 12.18 1.24
CA LYS A 235 -27.39 12.99 0.70
C LYS A 235 -28.72 12.59 1.33
N ILE A 236 -28.96 11.28 1.49
CA ILE A 236 -30.19 10.74 2.09
C ILE A 236 -30.27 11.09 3.58
N GLN A 237 -29.20 10.87 4.36
CA GLN A 237 -29.19 11.23 5.79
C GLN A 237 -29.36 12.73 6.06
N LYS A 238 -28.84 13.61 5.20
CA LYS A 238 -29.07 15.06 5.31
C LYS A 238 -30.54 15.42 5.09
N LEU A 239 -31.21 14.75 4.15
CA LEU A 239 -32.64 14.94 3.88
C LEU A 239 -33.49 14.43 5.05
N GLU A 240 -33.11 13.32 5.68
CA GLU A 240 -33.82 12.76 6.85
C GLU A 240 -33.64 13.60 8.12
N LYS A 241 -32.50 14.26 8.29
CA LYS A 241 -32.23 15.15 9.45
C LYS A 241 -32.75 16.58 9.26
N GLY A 242 -33.20 16.93 8.06
CA GLY A 242 -33.70 18.26 7.70
C GLY A 242 -35.22 18.41 7.75
N ASN A 243 -35.95 17.38 8.20
CA ASN A 243 -37.40 17.36 8.43
C ASN A 243 -37.72 17.24 9.92
#